data_AF-A0A1F5YRA7-F1
#
_entry.id   AF-A0A1F5YRA7-F1
#
_cell.length_a   1.000
_cell.length_b   1.000
_cell.length_c   1.000
_cell.angle_alpha   90.00
_cell.angle_beta   90.00
_cell.angle_gamma   90.00
#
_symmetry.space_group_name_H-M   'P 1'
#
loop_
_entity.id
_entity.type
_entity.pdbx_description
1 polymer ?
#
loop_
_entity_poly.entity_id
_entity_poly.type
_entity_poly.pdbx_seq_one_letter_code
_entity_poly.pdbx_strand_id
1 'polypeptide(L)'
;MRYQLKLSRLVLLSFCLVSALVVFQIKASDSTAAQAAPDTEAIEEIEEIQDVTPVEAAPAAQPGLLQIVGRMHPAVIHFPIAWLTLLLLIETAALFTGKPEWSRFGLYVLILTLLSFIPAVTSGLILSKSQGSDPDFIKLMTLHRNINLSVVLICVIAFILRIARSEKLQGRARLPYFLLILVSTALIAFSGHLGGKMVFGENYLPF
;
A
#
# COMPACT_ATOMS: atom_id res chain seq x y z
N MET A 1 -0.18 -29.43 18.60
CA MET A 1 0.77 -28.43 19.15
C MET A 1 1.96 -28.12 18.21
N ARG A 2 2.58 -29.10 17.53
CA ARG A 2 3.74 -28.86 16.62
C ARG A 2 3.43 -28.11 15.30
N TYR A 3 2.21 -28.20 14.76
CA TYR A 3 1.81 -27.50 13.52
C TYR A 3 1.64 -25.98 13.71
N GLN A 4 1.07 -25.55 14.84
CA GLN A 4 0.92 -24.14 15.22
C GLN A 4 2.29 -23.43 15.34
N LEU A 5 3.31 -24.16 15.81
CA LEU A 5 4.69 -23.66 15.90
C LEU A 5 5.38 -23.51 14.54
N LYS A 6 5.12 -24.42 13.59
CA LYS A 6 5.69 -24.33 12.24
C LYS A 6 5.05 -23.21 11.43
N LEU A 7 3.74 -23.05 11.55
CA LEU A 7 2.99 -21.97 10.90
C LEU A 7 3.39 -20.60 11.49
N SER A 8 3.57 -20.49 12.81
CA SER A 8 4.03 -19.23 13.41
C SER A 8 5.45 -18.87 12.99
N ARG A 9 6.38 -19.83 12.89
CA ARG A 9 7.75 -19.58 12.42
C ARG A 9 7.81 -19.15 10.96
N LEU A 10 6.99 -19.76 10.09
CA LEU A 10 6.93 -19.40 8.68
C LEU A 10 6.40 -17.97 8.52
N VAL A 11 5.34 -17.61 9.25
CA VAL A 11 4.76 -16.27 9.19
C VAL A 11 5.66 -15.22 9.87
N LEU A 12 6.37 -15.57 10.96
CA LEU A 12 7.39 -14.70 11.56
C LEU A 12 8.57 -14.43 10.61
N LEU A 13 9.00 -15.43 9.83
CA LEU A 13 10.05 -15.25 8.83
C LEU A 13 9.57 -14.37 7.68
N SER A 14 8.36 -14.59 7.16
CA SER A 14 7.74 -13.70 6.17
C SER A 14 7.57 -12.28 6.71
N PHE A 15 7.25 -12.12 7.99
CA PHE A 15 7.14 -10.83 8.67
C PHE A 15 8.48 -10.12 8.83
N CYS A 16 9.53 -10.80 9.29
CA CYS A 16 10.87 -10.22 9.37
C CYS A 16 11.34 -9.76 8.00
N LEU A 17 11.01 -10.51 6.96
CA LEU A 17 11.39 -10.19 5.59
C LEU A 17 10.61 -8.99 5.05
N VAL A 18 9.30 -8.91 5.28
CA VAL A 18 8.49 -7.74 4.90
C VAL A 18 8.88 -6.50 5.72
N SER A 19 9.11 -6.64 7.03
CA SER A 19 9.50 -5.51 7.89
C SER A 19 10.90 -5.00 7.56
N ALA A 20 11.86 -5.90 7.34
CA ALA A 20 13.19 -5.53 6.87
C ALA A 20 13.13 -4.87 5.49
N LEU A 21 12.26 -5.35 4.60
CA LEU A 21 12.03 -4.74 3.29
C LEU A 21 11.42 -3.34 3.42
N VAL A 22 10.42 -3.15 4.27
CA VAL A 22 9.80 -1.83 4.50
C VAL A 22 10.82 -0.84 5.09
N VAL A 23 11.57 -1.25 6.11
CA VAL A 23 12.62 -0.43 6.72
C VAL A 23 13.74 -0.13 5.73
N PHE A 24 14.14 -1.09 4.91
CA PHE A 24 15.10 -0.91 3.83
C PHE A 24 14.60 0.08 2.78
N GLN A 25 13.33 0.02 2.39
CA GLN A 25 12.74 0.94 1.41
C GLN A 25 12.59 2.37 1.95
N ILE A 26 12.28 2.53 3.24
CA ILE A 26 12.30 3.85 3.91
C ILE A 26 13.71 4.44 3.83
N LYS A 27 14.72 3.67 4.23
CA LYS A 27 16.11 4.11 4.24
C LYS A 27 16.69 4.36 2.83
N ALA A 28 16.27 3.56 1.84
CA ALA A 28 16.65 3.75 0.44
C ALA A 28 16.01 5.00 -0.17
N SER A 29 14.84 5.42 0.31
CA SER A 29 14.25 6.69 -0.12
C SER A 29 15.00 7.91 0.42
N ASP A 30 15.55 7.83 1.64
CA ASP A 30 16.39 8.90 2.20
C ASP A 30 17.72 9.05 1.43
N SER A 31 18.28 7.95 0.91
CA SER A 31 19.53 7.99 0.13
C SER A 31 19.36 8.50 -1.30
N THR A 32 18.18 8.31 -1.91
CA THR A 32 17.92 8.72 -3.30
C THR A 32 17.56 10.20 -3.39
N ALA A 33 16.95 10.77 -2.34
CA ALA A 33 16.65 12.20 -2.25
C ALA A 33 17.91 13.09 -2.16
N ALA A 34 19.07 12.53 -1.80
CA ALA A 34 20.33 13.26 -1.66
C ALA A 34 21.16 13.39 -2.95
N GLN A 35 20.73 12.81 -4.08
CA GLN A 35 21.54 12.74 -5.32
C GLN A 35 20.86 13.26 -6.60
N ALA A 36 19.68 13.89 -6.50
CA ALA A 36 18.99 14.43 -7.67
C ALA A 36 18.95 15.97 -7.62
N ALA A 37 20.08 16.59 -7.95
CA ALA A 37 20.09 17.95 -8.47
C ALA A 37 20.95 17.95 -9.73
N PRO A 38 20.35 18.21 -10.90
CA PRO A 38 21.05 18.83 -12.01
C PRO A 38 20.51 20.26 -12.20
N ASP A 39 21.41 21.20 -11.93
CA ASP A 39 21.85 22.27 -12.84
C ASP A 39 20.79 22.83 -13.78
N THR A 40 20.46 24.10 -13.54
CA THR A 40 19.61 24.93 -14.39
C THR A 40 20.32 25.22 -15.71
N GLU A 41 19.82 24.67 -16.81
CA GLU A 41 20.20 25.10 -18.15
C GLU A 41 19.01 25.74 -18.89
N ALA A 42 19.39 26.65 -19.77
CA ALA A 42 18.63 27.80 -20.21
C ALA A 42 17.40 27.48 -21.08
N ILE A 43 16.48 28.44 -21.05
CA ILE A 43 15.35 28.60 -21.97
C ILE A 43 15.91 28.71 -23.40
N GLU A 44 15.65 27.73 -24.26
CA GLU A 44 15.73 27.86 -25.71
C GLU A 44 14.31 28.01 -26.29
N GLU A 45 14.09 29.21 -26.82
CA GLU A 45 13.29 29.60 -27.99
C GLU A 45 12.08 28.74 -28.41
N ILE A 46 10.91 29.37 -28.42
CA ILE A 46 9.69 28.86 -29.03
C ILE A 46 9.87 28.93 -30.55
N GLU A 47 10.17 27.80 -31.19
CA GLU A 47 10.07 27.67 -32.64
C GLU A 47 8.63 27.27 -33.01
N GLU A 48 7.98 28.15 -33.77
CA GLU A 48 6.64 28.00 -34.32
C GLU A 48 6.62 26.84 -35.33
N ILE A 49 6.00 25.71 -34.97
CA ILE A 49 5.93 24.52 -35.84
C ILE A 49 4.92 24.75 -36.95
N GLN A 50 5.42 25.19 -38.11
CA GLN A 50 4.69 25.24 -39.37
C GLN A 50 5.04 24.00 -40.21
N ASP A 51 4.40 22.86 -39.90
CA ASP A 51 4.00 21.80 -40.85
C ASP A 51 3.48 20.56 -40.10
N VAL A 52 2.16 20.35 -40.10
CA VAL A 52 1.54 19.12 -39.57
C VAL A 52 1.63 18.04 -40.64
N THR A 53 2.79 17.41 -40.77
CA THR A 53 2.85 16.10 -41.42
C THR A 53 2.16 15.10 -40.50
N PRO A 54 1.23 14.26 -40.99
CA PRO A 54 0.71 13.16 -40.18
C PRO A 54 1.89 12.25 -39.85
N VAL A 55 2.37 12.33 -38.61
CA VAL A 55 3.34 11.37 -38.08
C VAL A 55 2.65 10.03 -38.15
N GLU A 56 3.01 9.23 -39.16
CA GLU A 56 2.62 7.84 -39.27
C GLU A 56 3.07 7.18 -37.96
N ALA A 57 2.10 6.91 -37.08
CA ALA A 57 2.37 6.49 -35.73
C ALA A 57 3.22 5.23 -35.77
N ALA A 58 4.49 5.34 -35.36
CA ALA A 58 5.38 4.20 -35.23
C ALA A 58 4.62 3.09 -34.47
N PRO A 59 4.67 1.83 -34.94
CA PRO A 59 3.87 0.76 -34.35
C PRO A 59 4.16 0.71 -32.86
N ALA A 60 3.13 0.99 -32.05
CA ALA A 60 3.27 1.10 -30.61
C ALA A 60 3.93 -0.17 -30.09
N ALA A 61 5.19 -0.05 -29.64
CA ALA A 61 5.92 -1.17 -29.07
C ALA A 61 5.06 -1.77 -27.95
N GLN A 62 4.82 -3.07 -28.02
CA GLN A 62 4.02 -3.77 -27.03
C GLN A 62 4.60 -3.49 -25.63
N PRO A 63 3.79 -3.10 -24.64
CA PRO A 63 4.29 -2.78 -23.31
C PRO A 63 4.98 -4.01 -22.72
N GLY A 64 6.19 -3.84 -22.21
CA GLY A 64 6.91 -4.91 -21.53
C GLY A 64 6.14 -5.41 -20.29
N LEU A 65 6.36 -6.67 -19.91
CA LEU A 65 5.63 -7.32 -18.81
C LEU A 65 5.61 -6.49 -17.50
N LEU A 66 6.74 -5.88 -17.13
CA LEU A 66 6.81 -5.03 -15.94
C LEU A 66 5.90 -3.81 -16.00
N GLN A 67 5.77 -3.20 -17.19
CA GLN A 67 4.89 -2.05 -17.39
C GLN A 67 3.42 -2.47 -17.25
N ILE A 68 3.06 -3.65 -17.75
CA ILE A 68 1.72 -4.23 -17.56
C ILE A 68 1.44 -4.44 -16.07
N VAL A 69 2.37 -5.07 -15.34
CA VAL A 69 2.23 -5.31 -13.90
C VAL A 69 2.08 -4.00 -13.11
N GLY A 70 2.86 -2.97 -13.44
CA GLY A 70 2.72 -1.64 -12.83
C GLY A 70 1.35 -1.01 -13.11
N ARG A 71 0.89 -1.05 -14.36
CA ARG A 71 -0.43 -0.51 -14.76
C ARG A 71 -1.61 -1.23 -14.10
N MET A 72 -1.44 -2.46 -13.63
CA MET A 72 -2.45 -3.18 -12.86
C MET A 72 -2.61 -2.70 -11.41
N HIS A 73 -1.71 -1.85 -10.91
CA HIS A 73 -1.74 -1.38 -9.52
C HIS A 73 -3.12 -0.84 -9.08
N PRO A 74 -3.82 0.04 -9.85
CA PRO A 74 -5.14 0.53 -9.46
C PRO A 74 -6.20 -0.58 -9.32
N ALA A 75 -6.10 -1.67 -10.09
CA ALA A 75 -6.98 -2.81 -9.93
C ALA A 75 -6.65 -3.60 -8.67
N VAL A 76 -5.35 -3.85 -8.41
CA VAL A 76 -4.88 -4.69 -7.31
C VAL A 76 -5.07 -4.05 -5.94
N ILE A 77 -5.09 -2.72 -5.83
CA ILE A 77 -5.34 -2.04 -4.54
C ILE A 77 -6.74 -2.29 -3.95
N HIS A 78 -7.70 -2.74 -4.75
CA HIS A 78 -9.06 -3.02 -4.25
C HIS A 78 -9.07 -4.18 -3.25
N PHE A 79 -8.18 -5.16 -3.41
CA PHE A 79 -8.10 -6.29 -2.50
C PHE A 79 -7.72 -5.88 -1.06
N PRO A 80 -6.59 -5.19 -0.80
CA PRO A 80 -6.24 -4.77 0.54
C PRO A 80 -7.27 -3.82 1.16
N ILE A 81 -7.87 -2.93 0.37
CA ILE A 81 -8.94 -2.04 0.83
C ILE A 81 -10.16 -2.87 1.27
N ALA A 82 -10.68 -3.73 0.40
CA ALA A 82 -11.87 -4.54 0.69
C ALA A 82 -11.65 -5.48 1.89
N TRP A 83 -10.52 -6.17 1.96
CA TRP A 83 -10.23 -7.08 3.08
C TRP A 83 -10.06 -6.35 4.40
N LEU A 84 -9.39 -5.20 4.42
CA LEU A 84 -9.21 -4.41 5.63
C LEU A 84 -10.52 -3.79 6.12
N THR A 85 -11.36 -3.27 5.21
CA THR A 85 -12.70 -2.77 5.57
C THR A 85 -13.59 -3.92 6.07
N LEU A 86 -13.57 -5.08 5.41
CA LEU A 86 -14.31 -6.26 5.89
C LEU A 86 -13.84 -6.70 7.27
N LEU A 87 -12.53 -6.67 7.53
CA LEU A 87 -11.96 -6.98 8.83
C LEU A 87 -12.51 -6.05 9.92
N LEU A 88 -12.59 -4.75 9.64
CA LEU A 88 -13.18 -3.78 10.57
C LEU A 88 -14.64 -4.13 10.88
N LEU A 89 -15.43 -4.49 9.87
CA LEU A 89 -16.84 -4.88 10.05
C LEU A 89 -16.98 -6.14 10.91
N ILE A 90 -16.16 -7.17 10.65
CA ILE A 90 -16.17 -8.42 11.43
C ILE A 90 -15.75 -8.16 12.88
N GLU A 91 -14.71 -7.37 13.09
CA GLU A 91 -14.22 -7.07 14.44
C GLU A 91 -15.20 -6.20 15.22
N THR A 92 -15.92 -5.30 14.53
CA THR A 92 -17.05 -4.55 15.09
C THR A 92 -18.20 -5.48 15.47
N ALA A 93 -18.61 -6.39 14.57
CA ALA A 93 -19.64 -7.39 14.87
C ALA A 93 -19.25 -8.31 16.03
N ALA A 94 -17.98 -8.69 16.12
CA ALA A 94 -17.45 -9.48 17.22
C ALA A 94 -17.47 -8.72 18.57
N LEU A 95 -17.33 -7.39 18.57
CA LEU A 95 -17.50 -6.57 19.77
C LEU A 95 -18.95 -6.56 20.26
N PHE A 96 -19.92 -6.44 19.34
CA PHE A 96 -21.35 -6.41 19.69
C PHE A 96 -21.91 -7.78 20.08
N THR A 97 -21.49 -8.84 19.39
CA THR A 97 -22.04 -10.19 19.60
C THR A 97 -21.32 -10.95 20.70
N GLY A 98 -20.06 -10.62 20.99
CA GLY A 98 -19.22 -11.34 21.95
C GLY A 98 -18.90 -12.79 21.57
N LYS A 99 -19.33 -13.27 20.39
CA LYS A 99 -19.17 -14.68 20.02
C LYS A 99 -17.74 -14.95 19.50
N PRO A 100 -17.12 -16.08 19.91
CA PRO A 100 -15.76 -16.41 19.51
C PRO A 100 -15.64 -16.73 18.01
N GLU A 101 -16.72 -17.12 17.31
CA GLU A 101 -16.67 -17.44 15.88
C GLU A 101 -16.27 -16.25 15.02
N TRP A 102 -16.86 -15.07 15.28
CA TRP A 102 -16.51 -13.84 14.57
C TRP A 102 -15.05 -13.47 14.76
N SER A 103 -14.54 -13.68 15.96
CA SER A 103 -13.13 -13.44 16.28
C SER A 103 -12.22 -14.35 15.46
N ARG A 104 -12.53 -15.66 15.35
CA ARG A 104 -11.78 -16.60 14.51
C ARG A 104 -11.85 -16.22 13.04
N PHE A 105 -13.02 -15.83 12.56
CA PHE A 105 -13.20 -15.38 11.19
C PHE A 105 -12.35 -14.13 10.88
N GLY A 106 -12.29 -13.18 11.81
CA GLY A 106 -11.44 -12.00 11.71
C GLY A 106 -9.95 -12.31 11.54
N LEU A 107 -9.44 -13.39 12.16
CA LEU A 107 -8.05 -13.81 11.95
C LEU A 107 -7.80 -14.24 10.50
N TYR A 108 -8.72 -15.01 9.88
CA TYR A 108 -8.57 -15.42 8.49
C TYR A 108 -8.62 -14.22 7.54
N VAL A 109 -9.53 -13.28 7.80
CA VAL A 109 -9.61 -12.05 7.00
C VAL A 109 -8.35 -11.20 7.14
N LEU A 110 -7.79 -11.06 8.35
CA LEU A 110 -6.51 -10.37 8.56
C LEU A 110 -5.36 -11.02 7.79
N ILE A 111 -5.33 -12.35 7.69
CA ILE A 111 -4.34 -13.06 6.86
C ILE A 111 -4.53 -12.68 5.38
N LEU A 112 -5.77 -12.69 4.86
CA LEU A 112 -6.06 -12.29 3.49
C LEU A 112 -5.69 -10.82 3.22
N THR A 113 -5.95 -9.92 4.17
CA THR A 113 -5.50 -8.52 4.11
C THR A 113 -3.98 -8.47 3.92
N LEU A 114 -3.21 -9.16 4.77
CA LEU A 114 -1.75 -9.17 4.68
C LEU A 114 -1.22 -9.77 3.37
N LEU A 115 -1.84 -10.86 2.89
CA LEU A 115 -1.47 -11.46 1.61
C LEU A 115 -1.73 -10.50 0.44
N SER A 116 -2.83 -9.76 0.49
CA SER A 116 -3.20 -8.81 -0.58
C SER A 116 -2.31 -7.56 -0.64
N PHE A 117 -1.61 -7.21 0.44
CA PHE A 117 -0.62 -6.12 0.40
C PHE A 117 0.57 -6.44 -0.49
N ILE A 118 0.97 -7.72 -0.61
CA ILE A 118 2.14 -8.13 -1.41
C ILE A 118 2.01 -7.65 -2.87
N PRO A 119 0.97 -8.06 -3.64
CA PRO A 119 0.85 -7.62 -5.03
C PRO A 119 0.55 -6.12 -5.16
N ALA A 120 -0.09 -5.49 -4.17
CA ALA A 120 -0.36 -4.05 -4.20
C ALA A 120 0.94 -3.23 -4.04
N VAL A 121 1.79 -3.58 -3.07
CA VAL A 121 3.07 -2.91 -2.85
C VAL A 121 4.01 -3.14 -4.02
N THR A 122 4.12 -4.37 -4.54
CA THR A 122 5.02 -4.66 -5.66
C THR A 122 4.61 -3.93 -6.93
N SER A 123 3.34 -3.99 -7.31
CA SER A 123 2.83 -3.26 -8.48
C SER A 123 2.98 -1.75 -8.34
N GLY A 124 2.76 -1.19 -7.15
CA GLY A 124 2.92 0.24 -6.89
C GLY A 124 4.37 0.71 -7.00
N LEU A 125 5.32 -0.07 -6.47
CA LEU A 125 6.76 0.22 -6.59
C LEU A 125 7.28 0.07 -8.02
N ILE A 126 6.69 -0.83 -8.82
CA ILE A 126 7.01 -0.93 -10.24
C ILE A 126 6.48 0.30 -10.98
N LEU A 127 5.23 0.69 -10.70
CA LEU A 127 4.59 1.84 -11.33
C LEU A 127 5.31 3.16 -10.98
N SER A 128 5.79 3.33 -9.75
CA SER A 128 6.47 4.55 -9.31
C SER A 128 7.76 4.83 -10.08
N LYS A 129 8.39 3.81 -10.69
CA LYS A 129 9.63 3.98 -11.47
C LYS A 129 9.40 4.62 -12.84
N SER A 130 8.17 4.62 -13.33
CA SER A 130 7.81 5.21 -14.63
C SER A 130 7.09 6.55 -14.52
N GLN A 131 6.96 7.10 -13.30
CA GLN A 131 6.30 8.38 -13.07
C GLN A 131 7.29 9.54 -13.29
N GLY A 132 6.77 10.71 -13.68
CA GLY A 132 7.57 11.90 -14.00
C GLY A 132 8.28 12.53 -12.80
N SER A 133 9.12 13.52 -13.09
CA SER A 133 10.02 14.18 -12.12
C SER A 133 9.42 15.41 -11.43
N ASP A 134 8.11 15.64 -11.58
CA ASP A 134 7.44 16.80 -10.97
C ASP A 134 7.56 16.77 -9.43
N PRO A 135 8.14 17.80 -8.78
CA PRO A 135 8.38 17.80 -7.34
C PRO A 135 7.10 17.64 -6.50
N ASP A 136 6.00 18.28 -6.91
CA ASP A 136 4.73 18.23 -6.19
C ASP A 136 4.11 16.83 -6.28
N PHE A 137 4.12 16.23 -7.47
CA PHE A 137 3.74 14.84 -7.67
C PHE A 137 4.59 13.87 -6.83
N ILE A 138 5.92 14.03 -6.81
CA ILE A 138 6.83 13.16 -6.04
C ILE A 138 6.50 13.23 -4.55
N LYS A 139 6.23 14.42 -4.02
CA LYS A 139 5.87 14.62 -2.61
C LYS A 139 4.55 13.92 -2.27
N LEU A 140 3.54 14.08 -3.11
CA LEU A 140 2.24 13.43 -2.94
C LEU A 140 2.35 11.90 -3.01
N MET A 141 3.06 11.38 -4.01
CA MET A 141 3.33 9.95 -4.19
C MET A 141 4.09 9.38 -2.99
N THR A 142 5.11 10.09 -2.50
CA THR A 142 5.91 9.66 -1.34
C THR A 142 5.04 9.60 -0.08
N LEU A 143 4.17 10.59 0.13
CA LEU A 143 3.23 10.60 1.25
C LEU A 143 2.26 9.40 1.17
N HIS A 144 1.63 9.18 0.02
CA HIS A 144 0.75 8.03 -0.21
C HIS A 144 1.45 6.69 0.04
N ARG A 145 2.65 6.51 -0.52
CA ARG A 145 3.47 5.32 -0.31
C ARG A 145 3.75 5.09 1.17
N ASN A 146 4.21 6.13 1.87
CA ASN A 146 4.60 6.02 3.29
C ASN A 146 3.40 5.67 4.16
N ILE A 147 2.23 6.27 3.92
CA ILE A 147 0.98 5.94 4.63
C ILE A 147 0.61 4.47 4.40
N ASN A 148 0.66 3.98 3.16
CA ASN A 148 0.36 2.58 2.86
C ASN A 148 1.36 1.63 3.54
N LEU A 149 2.65 1.96 3.57
CA LEU A 149 3.64 1.15 4.29
C LEU A 149 3.40 1.16 5.80
N SER A 150 2.96 2.29 6.38
CA SER A 150 2.53 2.34 7.77
C SER A 150 1.30 1.46 8.03
N VAL A 151 0.32 1.43 7.11
CA VAL A 151 -0.85 0.53 7.21
C VAL A 151 -0.41 -0.93 7.23
N VAL A 152 0.50 -1.34 6.33
CA VAL A 152 1.08 -2.68 6.34
C VAL A 152 1.70 -2.99 7.70
N LEU A 153 2.55 -2.10 8.22
CA LEU A 153 3.22 -2.28 9.50
C LEU A 153 2.22 -2.45 10.65
N ILE A 154 1.21 -1.58 10.74
CA ILE A 154 0.16 -1.65 11.78
C ILE A 154 -0.61 -2.96 11.68
N CYS A 155 -0.99 -3.40 10.47
CA CYS A 155 -1.69 -4.66 10.28
C CYS A 155 -0.84 -5.85 10.72
N VAL A 156 0.48 -5.82 10.50
CA VAL A 156 1.31 -6.92 11.01
C VAL A 156 1.48 -6.86 12.53
N ILE A 157 1.59 -5.67 13.12
CA ILE A 157 1.57 -5.54 14.60
C ILE A 157 0.27 -6.13 15.16
N ALA A 158 -0.88 -5.83 14.53
CA ALA A 158 -2.17 -6.40 14.90
C ALA A 158 -2.17 -7.93 14.77
N PHE A 159 -1.56 -8.48 13.72
CA PHE A 159 -1.42 -9.91 13.51
C PHE A 159 -0.51 -10.59 14.55
N ILE A 160 0.60 -9.97 14.93
CA ILE A 160 1.49 -10.47 16.00
C ILE A 160 0.77 -10.47 17.32
N LEU A 161 0.09 -9.37 17.66
CA LEU A 161 -0.74 -9.29 18.86
C LEU A 161 -1.79 -10.40 18.88
N ARG A 162 -2.37 -10.68 17.71
CA ARG A 162 -3.38 -11.74 17.53
C ARG A 162 -2.81 -13.14 17.79
N ILE A 163 -1.65 -13.46 17.24
CA ILE A 163 -0.99 -14.76 17.49
C ILE A 163 -0.51 -14.87 18.95
N ALA A 164 0.09 -13.82 19.50
CA ALA A 164 0.64 -13.82 20.85
C ALA A 164 -0.42 -14.06 21.93
N ARG A 165 -1.68 -13.67 21.67
CA ARG A 165 -2.80 -13.86 22.60
C ARG A 165 -3.60 -15.16 22.34
N SER A 166 -3.14 -16.04 21.45
CA SER A 166 -3.84 -17.26 21.01
C SER A 166 -5.23 -16.97 20.41
N GLU A 167 -6.00 -18.02 20.05
CA GLU A 167 -7.31 -17.85 19.38
C GLU A 167 -8.34 -16.98 20.12
N LYS A 168 -8.13 -16.72 21.42
CA LYS A 168 -9.05 -15.93 22.25
C LYS A 168 -8.49 -14.53 22.48
N LEU A 169 -8.88 -13.60 21.60
CA LEU A 169 -8.61 -12.19 21.83
C LEU A 169 -9.61 -11.62 22.85
N GLN A 170 -9.31 -11.77 24.14
CA GLN A 170 -10.18 -11.38 25.25
C GLN A 170 -9.54 -10.34 26.19
N GLY A 171 -10.38 -9.65 26.97
CA GLY A 171 -9.94 -8.71 28.00
C GLY A 171 -9.23 -7.46 27.47
N ARG A 172 -8.22 -6.98 28.20
CA ARG A 172 -7.54 -5.69 27.97
C ARG A 172 -6.84 -5.58 26.61
N ALA A 173 -6.56 -6.71 25.93
CA ALA A 173 -5.93 -6.75 24.62
C ALA A 173 -6.90 -6.55 23.44
N ARG A 174 -8.22 -6.61 23.69
CA ARG A 174 -9.26 -6.48 22.66
C ARG A 174 -9.34 -5.06 22.09
N LEU A 175 -9.35 -4.08 22.98
CA LEU A 175 -9.43 -2.66 22.62
C LEU A 175 -8.23 -2.19 21.77
N PRO A 176 -6.96 -2.38 22.18
CA PRO A 176 -5.83 -1.93 21.37
C PRO A 176 -5.79 -2.62 20.01
N TYR A 177 -6.13 -3.91 19.92
CA TYR A 177 -6.24 -4.60 18.63
C TYR A 177 -7.29 -3.96 17.71
N PHE A 178 -8.49 -3.69 18.23
CA PHE A 178 -9.54 -3.05 17.45
C PHE A 178 -9.11 -1.65 16.98
N LEU A 179 -8.43 -0.88 17.85
CA LEU A 179 -7.90 0.43 17.48
C LEU A 179 -6.85 0.35 16.36
N LEU A 180 -5.98 -0.67 16.37
CA LEU A 180 -5.03 -0.89 15.26
C LEU A 180 -5.78 -1.08 13.93
N ILE A 181 -6.82 -1.92 13.91
CA ILE A 181 -7.62 -2.17 12.69
C ILE A 181 -8.37 -0.90 12.26
N LEU A 182 -8.97 -0.18 13.20
CA LEU A 182 -9.69 1.07 12.93
C LEU A 182 -8.76 2.13 12.34
N VAL A 183 -7.60 2.35 12.96
CA VAL A 183 -6.59 3.30 12.48
C VAL A 183 -6.05 2.89 11.11
N SER A 184 -5.72 1.62 10.90
CA SER A 184 -5.32 1.11 9.59
C SER A 184 -6.37 1.38 8.51
N THR A 185 -7.66 1.18 8.83
CA THR A 185 -8.76 1.41 7.89
C THR A 185 -8.95 2.90 7.59
N ALA A 186 -8.81 3.78 8.58
CA ALA A 186 -8.87 5.22 8.36
C ALA A 186 -7.69 5.71 7.50
N LEU A 187 -6.47 5.22 7.77
CA LEU A 187 -5.28 5.56 7.01
C LEU A 187 -5.35 5.07 5.56
N ILE A 188 -5.87 3.85 5.30
CA ILE A 188 -6.01 3.37 3.92
C ILE A 188 -7.07 4.16 3.15
N ALA A 189 -8.15 4.60 3.81
CA ALA A 189 -9.17 5.45 3.19
C ALA A 189 -8.58 6.82 2.82
N PHE A 190 -7.82 7.44 3.73
CA PHE A 190 -7.09 8.68 3.45
C PHE A 190 -6.07 8.49 2.32
N SER A 191 -5.30 7.41 2.35
CA SER A 191 -4.38 7.05 1.26
C SER A 191 -5.10 6.91 -0.09
N GLY A 192 -6.32 6.37 -0.10
CA GLY A 192 -7.17 6.30 -1.29
C GLY A 192 -7.52 7.68 -1.85
N HIS A 193 -7.81 8.65 -0.99
CA HIS A 193 -7.99 10.05 -1.41
C HIS A 193 -6.72 10.61 -2.07
N LEU A 194 -5.53 10.37 -1.50
CA LEU A 194 -4.25 10.76 -2.10
C LEU A 194 -4.01 10.08 -3.46
N GLY A 195 -4.41 8.81 -3.59
CA GLY A 195 -4.38 8.07 -4.86
C GLY A 195 -5.29 8.72 -5.92
N GLY A 196 -6.48 9.18 -5.52
CA GLY A 196 -7.38 9.95 -6.38
C GLY A 196 -6.74 11.25 -6.87
N LYS A 197 -6.09 12.01 -5.99
CA LYS A 197 -5.36 13.24 -6.37
C LYS A 197 -4.25 12.98 -7.40
N MET A 198 -3.55 11.86 -7.31
CA MET A 198 -2.51 11.49 -8.29
C MET A 198 -3.06 11.15 -9.69
N VAL A 199 -4.29 10.64 -9.78
CA VAL A 199 -4.90 10.22 -11.06
C VAL A 199 -5.73 11.34 -11.69
N PHE A 200 -6.49 12.07 -10.87
CA PHE A 200 -7.46 13.07 -11.32
C PHE A 200 -7.03 14.51 -11.07
N GLY A 201 -5.85 14.72 -10.44
CA GLY A 201 -5.31 16.03 -10.11
C GLY A 201 -5.70 16.52 -8.71
N GLU A 202 -4.97 17.53 -8.24
CA GLU A 202 -5.10 18.11 -6.90
C GLU A 202 -6.53 18.57 -6.54
N ASN A 203 -7.30 19.02 -7.54
CA ASN A 203 -8.64 19.58 -7.36
C ASN A 203 -9.78 18.55 -7.50
N TYR A 204 -9.49 17.25 -7.57
CA TYR A 204 -10.52 16.22 -7.73
C TYR A 204 -11.52 16.17 -6.56
N LEU A 205 -11.03 16.33 -5.33
CA LEU A 205 -11.82 16.44 -4.11
C LEU A 205 -11.20 17.53 -3.22
N PRO A 206 -11.73 18.76 -3.22
CA PRO A 206 -11.09 19.91 -2.59
C PRO A 206 -11.39 19.99 -1.10
N PHE A 207 -10.88 19.03 -0.31
CA PHE A 207 -10.97 19.03 1.16
C PHE A 207 -9.81 18.27 1.81
#